data_AF-A0A7S0P6F7-F1
#
_entry.id   AF-A0A7S0P6F7-F1
#
_cell.length_a   1.000
_cell.length_b   1.000
_cell.length_c   1.000
_cell.angle_alpha   90.00
_cell.angle_beta   90.00
_cell.angle_gamma   90.00
#
_symmetry.space_group_name_H-M   'P 1'
#
loop_
_entity.id
_entity.type
_entity.pdbx_description
1 polymer ?
#
loop_
_entity_poly.entity_id
_entity_poly.type
_entity_poly.pdbx_seq_one_letter_code
_entity_poly.pdbx_strand_id
1 'polypeptide(L)'
;KPPAAPPPPAMPLCELLGERCDTGDSCGYCLRLVERDECPDPSDVNKGFAPCEPGRVRPGELCEGDGVCATDNGLDNCGYRTIFGNRAALDFYKRVDCSLSPSPPPSPPAPPAPPSSPPSPPSLPLPALPLCADQRCDAGAECGMCLRLLELS
;
A
#
# COMPACT_ATOMS: atom_id res chain seq x y z
N LYS A 1 41.10 7.46 -4.87
CA LYS A 1 39.85 7.34 -5.67
C LYS A 1 38.73 7.98 -4.87
N PRO A 2 38.05 9.03 -5.37
CA PRO A 2 36.91 9.60 -4.66
C PRO A 2 35.79 8.55 -4.57
N PRO A 3 34.98 8.56 -3.50
CA PRO A 3 33.76 7.77 -3.46
C PRO A 3 32.86 8.15 -4.65
N ALA A 4 32.21 7.16 -5.25
CA ALA A 4 31.25 7.42 -6.31
C ALA A 4 30.14 8.33 -5.76
N ALA A 5 29.76 9.34 -6.54
CA ALA A 5 28.63 10.19 -6.19
C ALA A 5 27.36 9.33 -6.01
N PRO A 6 26.48 9.66 -5.07
CA PRO A 6 25.21 8.96 -4.93
C PRO A 6 24.43 9.07 -6.25
N PRO A 7 23.67 8.02 -6.64
CA PRO A 7 22.81 8.10 -7.81
C PRO A 7 21.81 9.24 -7.63
N PRO A 8 21.38 9.91 -8.72
CA PRO A 8 20.34 10.93 -8.64
C PRO A 8 19.07 10.33 -8.02
N PRO A 9 18.25 11.16 -7.33
CA PRO A 9 16.94 10.70 -6.86
C PRO A 9 16.15 10.15 -8.05
N ALA A 10 15.57 8.97 -7.88
CA ALA A 10 14.72 8.38 -8.90
C ALA A 10 13.48 9.27 -9.09
N MET A 11 13.28 9.74 -10.31
CA MET A 11 12.09 10.52 -10.69
C MET A 11 10.83 9.66 -10.50
N PRO A 12 9.70 10.24 -10.07
CA PRO A 12 8.44 9.51 -9.99
C PRO A 12 8.05 8.99 -11.37
N LEU A 13 7.57 7.74 -11.43
CA LEU A 13 7.29 7.05 -12.69
C LEU A 13 6.27 7.81 -13.55
N CYS A 14 5.36 8.57 -12.93
CA CYS A 14 4.36 9.38 -13.61
C CYS A 14 5.00 10.44 -14.54
N GLU A 15 6.02 11.15 -14.07
CA GLU A 15 6.70 12.18 -14.87
C GLU A 15 7.48 11.57 -16.05
N LEU A 16 7.97 10.35 -15.88
CA LEU A 16 8.72 9.63 -16.91
C LEU A 16 7.79 9.03 -17.98
N LEU A 17 6.55 8.70 -17.62
CA LEU A 17 5.50 8.26 -18.54
C LEU A 17 4.77 9.42 -19.21
N GLY A 18 5.02 10.67 -18.80
CA GLY A 18 4.29 11.84 -19.29
C GLY A 18 2.84 11.91 -18.79
N GLU A 19 2.49 11.10 -17.78
CA GLU A 19 1.17 11.11 -17.17
C GLU A 19 1.07 12.27 -16.18
N ARG A 20 0.12 13.18 -16.43
CA ARG A 20 -0.11 14.34 -15.58
C ARG A 20 -0.71 13.91 -14.25
N CYS A 21 -0.03 14.26 -13.16
CA CYS A 21 -0.53 14.08 -11.81
C CYS A 21 -1.09 15.37 -11.25
N ASP A 22 -2.38 15.38 -10.90
CA ASP A 22 -3.02 16.54 -10.28
C ASP A 22 -2.99 16.47 -8.76
N THR A 23 -3.21 15.26 -8.20
CA THR A 23 -3.30 15.03 -6.76
C THR A 23 -3.09 13.55 -6.42
N GLY A 24 -3.34 13.14 -5.17
CA GLY A 24 -3.28 11.75 -4.71
C GLY A 24 -1.94 11.34 -4.07
N ASP A 25 -0.92 12.20 -4.13
CA ASP A 25 0.41 11.96 -3.54
C ASP A 25 0.33 11.67 -2.04
N SER A 26 -0.55 12.37 -1.32
CA SER A 26 -0.86 12.12 0.09
C SER A 26 -1.34 10.70 0.39
N CYS A 27 -1.83 9.98 -0.62
CA CYS A 27 -2.27 8.58 -0.54
C CYS A 27 -1.35 7.60 -1.28
N GLY A 28 -0.23 8.07 -1.83
CA GLY A 28 0.80 7.24 -2.46
C GLY A 28 0.47 6.77 -3.88
N TYR A 29 -0.52 7.34 -4.54
CA TYR A 29 -0.85 7.06 -5.94
C TYR A 29 -1.28 8.32 -6.67
N CYS A 30 -1.17 8.29 -8.00
CA CYS A 30 -1.51 9.46 -8.77
C CYS A 30 -3.00 9.50 -9.15
N LEU A 31 -3.62 10.65 -8.95
CA LEU A 31 -4.96 10.99 -9.41
C LEU A 31 -4.85 12.11 -10.44
N ARG A 32 -5.35 11.83 -11.65
CA ARG A 32 -5.48 12.83 -12.72
C ARG A 32 -6.90 13.37 -12.71
N LEU A 33 -7.04 14.69 -12.77
CA LEU A 33 -8.35 15.31 -12.96
C LEU A 33 -8.94 14.89 -14.31
N VAL A 34 -10.18 14.44 -14.31
CA VAL A 34 -10.89 14.07 -15.54
C VAL A 34 -11.22 15.33 -16.34
N GLU A 35 -10.92 15.31 -17.63
CA GLU A 35 -11.33 16.37 -18.54
C GLU A 35 -12.77 16.18 -18.99
N ARG A 36 -13.43 17.25 -19.43
CA ARG A 36 -14.86 17.24 -19.76
C ARG A 36 -15.23 16.16 -20.78
N ASP A 37 -14.37 15.91 -21.76
CA ASP A 37 -14.62 14.95 -22.84
C ASP A 37 -14.38 13.49 -22.41
N GLU A 38 -13.80 13.27 -21.23
CA GLU A 38 -13.56 11.95 -20.62
C GLU A 38 -14.53 11.63 -19.48
N CYS A 39 -15.49 12.51 -19.23
CA CYS A 39 -16.49 12.34 -18.19
C CYS A 39 -17.35 11.09 -18.45
N PRO A 40 -17.72 10.35 -17.39
CA PRO A 40 -18.50 9.12 -17.53
C PRO A 40 -19.87 9.35 -18.18
N ASP A 41 -20.50 8.29 -18.68
CA ASP A 41 -21.88 8.43 -19.14
C ASP A 41 -22.80 8.76 -17.96
N PRO A 42 -23.81 9.63 -18.12
CA PRO A 42 -24.75 9.96 -17.04
C PRO A 42 -25.43 8.72 -16.43
N SER A 43 -25.56 7.66 -17.22
CA SER A 43 -26.11 6.37 -16.75
C SER A 43 -25.20 5.66 -15.75
N ASP A 44 -23.88 5.82 -15.87
CA ASP A 44 -22.91 5.27 -14.92
C ASP A 44 -22.80 6.13 -13.67
N VAL A 45 -22.92 7.46 -13.81
CA VAL A 45 -23.00 8.38 -12.66
C VAL A 45 -24.14 8.00 -11.72
N ASN A 46 -25.31 7.63 -12.24
CA ASN A 46 -26.44 7.20 -11.43
C ASN A 46 -26.22 5.89 -10.65
N LYS A 47 -25.19 5.10 -11.01
CA LYS A 47 -24.79 3.89 -10.25
C LYS A 47 -23.91 4.25 -9.06
N GLY A 48 -23.42 5.49 -8.99
CA GLY A 48 -22.45 5.96 -8.01
C GLY A 48 -21.02 5.56 -8.38
N PHE A 49 -20.08 6.40 -7.99
CA PHE A 49 -18.65 6.11 -8.06
C PHE A 49 -18.09 5.94 -6.65
N ALA A 50 -17.04 5.14 -6.52
CA ALA A 50 -16.34 5.05 -5.25
C ALA A 50 -15.62 6.39 -4.98
N PRO A 51 -15.48 6.79 -3.71
CA PRO A 51 -14.66 7.94 -3.37
C PRO A 51 -13.19 7.65 -3.70
N CYS A 52 -12.40 8.70 -3.94
CA CYS A 52 -10.97 8.62 -4.24
C CYS A 52 -10.10 8.23 -3.03
N GLU A 53 -10.53 7.23 -2.26
CA GLU A 53 -9.87 6.73 -1.06
C GLU A 53 -8.93 5.54 -1.36
N PRO A 54 -7.88 5.34 -0.53
CA PRO A 54 -7.00 4.19 -0.65
C PRO A 54 -7.76 2.85 -0.61
N GLY A 55 -7.47 1.98 -1.59
CA GLY A 55 -8.04 0.64 -1.67
C GLY A 55 -9.46 0.56 -2.25
N ARG A 56 -10.10 1.69 -2.58
CA ARG A 56 -11.43 1.71 -3.21
C ARG A 56 -11.41 1.81 -4.72
N VAL A 57 -10.33 2.36 -5.27
CA VAL A 57 -10.19 2.67 -6.69
C VAL A 57 -8.93 2.01 -7.21
N ARG A 58 -9.01 1.27 -8.31
CA ARG A 58 -7.84 0.64 -8.95
C ARG A 58 -7.23 1.55 -10.02
N PRO A 59 -5.97 1.33 -10.41
CA PRO A 59 -5.41 2.03 -11.55
C PRO A 59 -6.28 1.85 -12.80
N GLY A 60 -6.50 2.94 -13.53
CA GLY A 60 -7.38 3.05 -14.69
C GLY A 60 -8.84 3.40 -14.35
N GLU A 61 -9.28 3.24 -13.10
CA GLU A 61 -10.66 3.50 -12.69
C GLU A 61 -10.91 4.98 -12.36
N LEU A 62 -12.17 5.38 -12.50
CA LEU A 62 -12.67 6.69 -12.09
C LEU A 62 -13.14 6.67 -10.64
N CYS A 63 -13.05 7.80 -9.96
CA CYS A 63 -13.54 8.02 -8.62
C CYS A 63 -14.08 9.43 -8.43
N GLU A 64 -14.92 9.59 -7.41
CA GLU A 64 -15.47 10.88 -6.98
C GLU A 64 -14.56 11.52 -5.93
N GLY A 65 -14.22 12.80 -6.14
CA GLY A 65 -13.46 13.62 -5.21
C GLY A 65 -14.32 14.04 -4.03
N ASP A 66 -13.94 13.61 -2.84
CA ASP A 66 -14.65 13.88 -1.58
C ASP A 66 -13.82 14.72 -0.60
N GLY A 67 -12.63 15.17 -1.02
CA GLY A 67 -11.65 15.86 -0.18
C GLY A 67 -10.54 14.94 0.35
N VAL A 68 -10.68 13.61 0.19
CA VAL A 68 -9.64 12.65 0.58
C VAL A 68 -8.56 12.60 -0.50
N CYS A 69 -7.33 12.28 -0.10
CA CYS A 69 -6.16 12.23 -0.97
C CYS A 69 -5.88 13.56 -1.69
N ALA A 70 -6.25 14.69 -1.05
CA ALA A 70 -6.18 16.04 -1.60
C ALA A 70 -6.97 16.24 -2.91
N THR A 71 -8.04 15.46 -3.12
CA THR A 71 -9.04 15.77 -4.14
C THR A 71 -9.79 17.05 -3.79
N ASP A 72 -10.20 17.81 -4.79
CA ASP A 72 -11.07 18.96 -4.65
C ASP A 72 -12.52 18.49 -4.85
N ASN A 73 -13.43 18.95 -3.99
CA ASN A 73 -14.84 18.57 -3.96
C ASN A 73 -15.78 19.69 -4.48
N GLY A 74 -15.24 20.64 -5.24
CA GLY A 74 -15.97 21.77 -5.80
C GLY A 74 -15.57 22.17 -7.23
N LEU A 75 -14.92 21.29 -7.98
CA LEU A 75 -14.55 21.52 -9.39
C LEU A 75 -15.75 21.33 -10.33
N ASP A 76 -16.62 20.37 -10.02
CA ASP A 76 -17.78 19.97 -10.79
C ASP A 76 -17.44 19.80 -12.29
N ASN A 77 -16.31 19.15 -12.58
CA ASN A 77 -15.61 19.17 -13.87
C ASN A 77 -16.46 18.64 -15.04
N CYS A 78 -17.39 17.72 -14.75
CA CYS A 78 -18.27 17.11 -15.74
C CYS A 78 -19.60 17.84 -15.98
N GLY A 79 -19.94 18.86 -15.17
CA GLY A 79 -21.08 19.74 -15.45
C GLY A 79 -22.45 19.05 -15.48
N TYR A 80 -22.61 17.90 -14.83
CA TYR A 80 -23.90 17.21 -14.74
C TYR A 80 -24.94 18.07 -14.03
N ARG A 81 -26.20 17.75 -14.31
CA ARG A 81 -27.35 18.38 -13.66
C ARG A 81 -28.22 17.33 -13.01
N THR A 82 -28.78 17.68 -11.85
CA THR A 82 -29.78 16.87 -11.18
C THR A 82 -31.09 16.89 -11.98
N ILE A 83 -32.02 16.00 -11.62
CA ILE A 83 -33.38 15.99 -12.21
C ILE A 83 -34.15 17.30 -11.99
N PHE A 84 -33.71 18.13 -11.03
CA PHE A 84 -34.28 19.43 -10.74
C PHE A 84 -33.57 20.58 -11.49
N GLY A 85 -32.60 20.28 -12.35
CA GLY A 85 -31.87 21.27 -13.16
C GLY A 85 -30.70 21.96 -12.46
N ASN A 86 -30.49 21.71 -11.16
CA ASN A 86 -29.34 22.21 -10.41
C ASN A 86 -28.04 21.52 -10.86
N ARG A 87 -26.90 22.19 -10.74
CA ARG A 87 -25.60 21.56 -10.98
C ARG A 87 -25.39 20.44 -9.97
N ALA A 88 -25.00 19.26 -10.44
CA ALA A 88 -24.58 18.18 -9.57
C ALA A 88 -23.15 18.46 -9.12
N ALA A 89 -22.90 18.34 -7.82
CA ALA A 89 -21.59 18.54 -7.23
C ALA A 89 -20.81 17.22 -7.35
N LEU A 90 -20.12 17.02 -8.47
CA LEU A 90 -19.42 15.77 -8.79
C LEU A 90 -18.07 16.07 -9.43
N ASP A 91 -17.02 15.55 -8.79
CA ASP A 91 -15.63 15.80 -9.13
C ASP A 91 -14.95 14.50 -9.54
N PHE A 92 -14.70 14.34 -10.83
CA PHE A 92 -14.15 13.07 -11.32
C PHE A 92 -12.63 13.11 -11.42
N TYR A 93 -11.99 12.11 -10.84
CA TYR A 93 -10.56 11.82 -11.00
C TYR A 93 -10.37 10.41 -11.56
N LYS A 94 -9.30 10.21 -12.31
CA LYS A 94 -8.84 8.90 -12.78
C LYS A 94 -7.58 8.52 -12.02
N ARG A 95 -7.58 7.34 -11.40
CA ARG A 95 -6.35 6.79 -10.82
C ARG A 95 -5.44 6.33 -11.95
N VAL A 96 -4.26 6.90 -12.06
CA VAL A 96 -3.28 6.53 -13.09
C VAL A 96 -2.35 5.45 -12.55
N ASP A 97 -1.97 4.51 -13.42
CA ASP A 97 -1.07 3.40 -13.08
C ASP A 97 0.38 3.87 -13.07
N CYS A 98 0.69 4.72 -12.10
CA CYS A 98 2.05 5.18 -11.88
C CYS A 98 2.29 5.35 -10.38
N SER A 99 3.40 4.76 -9.92
CA SER A 99 3.85 4.90 -8.53
C SER A 99 4.57 6.24 -8.39
N LEU A 100 4.11 7.07 -7.47
CA LEU A 100 4.82 8.28 -7.04
C LEU A 100 6.02 7.95 -6.13
N SER A 101 6.10 6.70 -5.66
CA SER A 101 7.27 6.20 -4.93
C SER A 101 8.22 5.48 -5.90
N PRO A 102 9.54 5.73 -5.83
CA PRO A 102 10.50 4.98 -6.64
C PRO A 102 10.41 3.50 -6.30
N SER A 103 10.34 2.64 -7.33
CA SER A 103 10.36 1.19 -7.13
C SER A 103 11.64 0.81 -6.37
N PRO A 104 11.56 -0.06 -5.34
CA PRO A 104 12.76 -0.56 -4.71
C PRO A 104 13.63 -1.26 -5.77
N PRO A 105 14.97 -1.18 -5.67
CA PRO A 105 15.86 -1.89 -6.59
C PRO A 105 15.52 -3.39 -6.59
N PRO A 106 15.71 -4.10 -7.73
CA PRO A 106 15.48 -5.53 -7.79
C PRO A 106 16.29 -6.22 -6.69
N SER A 107 15.64 -7.10 -5.92
CA SER A 107 16.33 -7.90 -4.92
C SER A 107 17.42 -8.75 -5.59
N PRO A 108 18.60 -8.92 -4.96
CA PRO A 108 19.63 -9.80 -5.49
C PRO A 108 19.08 -11.23 -5.64
N PRO A 109 19.60 -12.02 -6.61
CA PRO A 109 19.19 -13.41 -6.78
C PRO A 109 19.37 -14.18 -5.46
N ALA A 110 18.40 -15.02 -5.13
CA ALA A 110 18.48 -15.88 -3.96
C ALA A 110 19.75 -16.75 -4.03
N PRO A 111 20.48 -16.93 -2.92
CA PRO A 111 21.60 -17.86 -2.89
C PRO A 111 21.13 -19.27 -3.28
N PRO A 112 22.01 -20.09 -3.89
CA PRO A 112 21.67 -21.47 -4.22
C PRO A 112 21.20 -22.20 -2.97
N ALA A 113 20.15 -23.02 -3.12
CA ALA A 113 19.66 -23.84 -2.02
C ALA A 113 20.81 -24.68 -1.44
N PRO A 114 20.92 -24.78 -0.10
CA PRO A 114 21.91 -25.67 0.51
C PRO A 114 21.67 -27.11 0.04
N PRO A 115 22.72 -27.93 -0.07
CA PRO A 115 22.56 -29.35 -0.38
C PRO A 115 21.60 -29.99 0.63
N SER A 116 20.70 -30.83 0.13
CA SER A 116 19.73 -31.56 0.95
C SER A 116 20.44 -32.27 2.09
N SER A 117 20.02 -32.00 3.33
CA SER A 117 20.53 -32.65 4.52
C SER A 117 20.37 -34.18 4.40
N PRO A 118 21.33 -34.99 4.88
CA PRO A 118 21.11 -36.42 5.01
C PRO A 118 19.90 -36.72 5.92
N PRO A 119 19.23 -37.88 5.73
CA PRO A 119 18.09 -38.26 6.54
C PRO A 119 18.48 -38.29 8.03
N SER A 120 17.60 -37.77 8.88
CA SER A 120 17.81 -37.75 10.33
C SER A 120 17.99 -39.18 10.86
N PRO A 121 18.94 -39.40 11.80
CA PRO A 121 19.05 -40.68 12.49
C PRO A 121 17.77 -40.96 13.31
N PRO A 122 17.47 -42.23 13.59
CA PRO A 122 16.32 -42.59 14.42
C PRO A 122 16.41 -41.90 15.79
N SER A 123 15.34 -41.22 16.17
CA SER A 123 15.24 -40.50 17.45
C SER A 123 15.39 -41.48 18.61
N LEU A 124 16.41 -41.26 19.44
CA LEU A 124 16.50 -41.91 20.74
C LEU A 124 15.43 -41.32 21.67
N PRO A 125 14.87 -42.11 22.61
CA PRO A 125 13.90 -41.60 23.57
C PRO A 125 14.54 -40.51 24.44
N LEU A 126 13.95 -39.32 24.38
CA LEU A 126 14.38 -38.17 25.17
C LEU A 126 14.01 -38.41 26.65
N PRO A 127 14.91 -38.19 27.60
CA PRO A 127 14.52 -38.13 29.01
C PRO A 127 13.54 -36.96 29.21
N ALA A 128 12.48 -37.20 29.99
CA ALA A 128 11.49 -36.19 30.32
C ALA A 128 12.18 -35.02 31.06
N LEU A 129 12.30 -33.89 30.38
CA LEU A 129 12.69 -32.65 31.05
C LEU A 129 11.54 -32.22 31.97
N PRO A 130 11.84 -31.71 33.17
CA PRO A 130 10.83 -31.22 34.08
C PRO A 130 10.04 -30.08 33.41
N LEU A 131 8.75 -30.31 33.21
CA LEU A 131 7.79 -29.29 32.81
C LEU A 131 7.87 -28.13 33.81
N CYS A 132 8.01 -26.91 33.31
CA CYS A 132 7.91 -25.68 34.10
C CYS A 132 6.46 -25.42 34.56
N ALA A 133 5.79 -26.41 35.14
CA ALA A 133 4.38 -26.35 35.47
C ALA A 133 4.08 -25.62 36.80
N ASP A 134 5.08 -25.39 37.66
CA ASP A 134 4.85 -24.90 39.03
C ASP A 134 5.65 -23.66 39.44
N GLN A 135 6.34 -22.96 38.53
CA GLN A 135 7.04 -21.70 38.87
C GLN A 135 6.59 -20.54 37.98
N ARG A 136 6.22 -19.42 38.63
CA ARG A 136 5.78 -18.19 37.96
C ARG A 136 6.84 -17.74 36.96
N CYS A 137 6.39 -17.56 35.72
CA CYS A 137 7.18 -17.06 34.61
C CYS A 137 6.93 -15.57 34.45
N ASP A 138 7.99 -14.76 34.48
CA ASP A 138 7.86 -13.31 34.36
C ASP A 138 7.91 -12.86 32.88
N ALA A 139 8.59 -13.60 32.01
CA ALA A 139 8.64 -13.35 30.56
C ALA A 139 9.03 -14.60 29.72
N GLY A 140 8.67 -14.60 28.42
CA GLY A 140 9.16 -15.54 27.40
C GLY A 140 8.39 -16.87 27.26
N ALA A 141 7.22 -16.97 27.89
CA ALA A 141 6.35 -18.15 27.77
C ALA A 141 5.88 -18.40 26.33
N GLU A 142 5.67 -17.36 25.52
CA GLU A 142 5.18 -17.51 24.13
C GLU A 142 6.24 -18.04 23.15
N CYS A 143 7.53 -17.92 23.48
CA CYS A 143 8.64 -18.44 22.65
C CYS A 143 9.34 -19.67 23.26
N GLY A 144 8.78 -20.24 24.33
CA GLY A 144 9.26 -21.47 24.96
C GLY A 144 10.50 -21.30 25.85
N MET A 145 10.85 -20.07 26.24
CA MET A 145 11.97 -19.77 27.13
C MET A 145 11.48 -18.98 28.34
N CYS A 146 11.43 -19.61 29.51
CA CYS A 146 10.96 -18.93 30.71
C CYS A 146 12.09 -18.16 31.41
N LEU A 147 11.98 -16.83 31.44
CA LEU A 147 12.87 -15.94 32.16
C LEU A 147 12.21 -15.52 33.47
N ARG A 148 12.99 -15.55 34.56
CA ARG A 148 12.59 -15.08 35.87
C ARG A 148 13.44 -13.89 36.26
N LEU A 149 12.82 -12.84 36.76
CA LEU A 149 13.54 -11.71 37.33
C LEU A 149 14.08 -12.13 38.70
N LEU A 150 15.40 -12.24 38.82
CA LEU A 150 16.04 -12.41 40.12
C LEU A 150 16.18 -11.01 40.72
N GLU A 151 15.37 -10.69 41.73
CA GLU A 151 15.63 -9.51 42.55
C GLU A 151 16.90 -9.78 43.36
N LEU A 152 18.00 -9.10 43.02
CA LEU A 152 19.21 -9.14 43.82
C LEU A 152 18.94 -8.37 45.12
N SER A 153 18.91 -9.12 46.23
CA SER A 153 18.97 -8.59 47.60
C SER A 153 20.38 -8.19 47.99
#